data_AF-A0AAN6JTT0-F1
#
_entry.id   AF-A0AAN6JTT0-F1
#
_cell.length_a   1.000
_cell.length_b   1.000
_cell.length_c   1.000
_cell.angle_alpha   90.00
_cell.angle_beta   90.00
_cell.angle_gamma   90.00
#
_symmetry.space_group_name_H-M   'P 1'
#
loop_
_entity.id
_entity.type
_entity.pdbx_description
1 polymer ?
#
loop_
_entity_poly.entity_id
_entity_poly.type
_entity_poly.pdbx_seq_one_letter_code
_entity_poly.pdbx_strand_id
1 'polypeptide(L)'
;MSAPSATPSVLLSWLRSRYPTFPVRREWLEGCVDYILSDAAASGRPRPSDRELIKQVNLQLLHSDLADSAEAGVLPPDILDIHKKKLGEKSKGVLLQVVGIMDVGVSAQTQLDVLAARQEARSMPVARSSGSGTSLPTQVDRAQDVDGDFDGEDHMAAFQAAEASLAANPTVYPRSLLRLHLSDGHNDELLLPAFEHTRIEGLSMGGKEEEDKRRTLLGCKVLIKDAEIRRGQLLLRPGQVEVLGGSIPELEHRGEYILESSLRLRQG
;
A
#
# COMPACT_ATOMS: atom_id res chain seq x y z
N MET A 1 29.85 21.91 14.63
CA MET A 1 29.26 20.57 14.68
C MET A 1 28.46 20.51 15.98
N SER A 2 27.14 20.57 15.91
CA SER A 2 26.29 20.38 17.10
C SER A 2 26.45 18.96 17.62
N ALA A 3 26.44 18.78 18.94
CA ALA A 3 26.45 17.44 19.54
C ALA A 3 25.23 16.64 19.05
N PRO A 4 25.36 15.33 18.76
CA PRO A 4 24.23 14.51 18.37
C PRO A 4 23.16 14.58 19.47
N SER A 5 21.92 14.92 19.13
CA SER A 5 20.87 14.94 20.14
C SER A 5 20.58 13.50 20.57
N ALA A 6 20.66 13.25 21.87
CA ALA A 6 20.35 11.93 22.41
C ALA A 6 18.87 11.62 22.13
N THR A 7 18.61 10.50 21.44
CA THR A 7 17.25 10.05 21.17
C THR A 7 16.50 9.80 22.49
N PRO A 8 15.32 10.41 22.72
CA PRO A 8 14.57 10.20 23.94
C PRO A 8 14.18 8.73 24.16
N SER A 9 14.35 8.23 25.38
CA SER A 9 14.07 6.83 25.73
C SER A 9 12.60 6.43 25.51
N VAL A 10 11.68 7.37 25.72
CA VAL A 10 10.24 7.18 25.48
C VAL A 10 9.93 6.90 24.01
N LEU A 11 10.65 7.55 23.09
CA LEU A 11 10.52 7.32 21.65
C LEU A 11 11.02 5.92 21.28
N LEU A 12 12.18 5.51 21.80
CA LEU A 12 12.72 4.17 21.59
C LEU A 12 11.79 3.08 22.14
N SER A 13 11.24 3.29 23.33
CA SER A 13 10.27 2.38 23.95
C SER A 13 9.00 2.25 23.11
N TRP A 14 8.48 3.39 22.62
CA TRP A 14 7.31 3.41 21.75
C TRP A 14 7.57 2.69 20.43
N LEU A 15 8.70 2.95 19.76
CA LEU A 15 9.06 2.28 18.49
C LEU A 15 9.15 0.76 18.67
N ARG A 16 9.82 0.29 19.73
CA ARG A 16 9.92 -1.14 20.05
C ARG A 16 8.56 -1.76 20.38
N SER A 17 7.67 -1.00 21.01
CA SER A 17 6.31 -1.47 21.28
C SER A 17 5.45 -1.50 20.02
N ARG A 18 5.61 -0.53 19.12
CA ARG A 18 4.78 -0.38 17.92
C ARG A 18 5.23 -1.30 16.79
N TYR A 19 6.54 -1.45 16.63
CA TYR A 19 7.22 -2.19 15.57
C TYR A 19 8.23 -3.17 16.20
N PRO A 20 7.76 -4.20 16.92
CA PRO A 20 8.62 -5.05 17.74
C PRO A 20 9.65 -5.88 16.97
N THR A 21 9.41 -6.07 15.67
CA THR A 21 10.31 -6.83 14.79
C THR A 21 11.19 -5.94 13.92
N PHE A 22 10.95 -4.62 13.89
CA PHE A 22 11.65 -3.70 12.99
C PHE A 22 12.80 -3.01 13.72
N PRO A 23 14.06 -3.40 13.44
CA PRO A 23 15.21 -2.72 14.01
C PRO A 23 15.43 -1.39 13.25
N VAL A 24 15.05 -0.28 13.87
CA VAL A 24 15.28 1.06 13.29
C VAL A 24 16.77 1.39 13.29
N ARG A 25 17.29 1.87 12.16
CA ARG A 25 18.67 2.34 12.01
C ARG A 25 18.94 3.52 12.94
N ARG A 26 20.00 3.40 13.75
CA ARG A 26 20.31 4.42 14.78
C ARG A 26 20.56 5.80 14.17
N GLU A 27 21.42 5.86 13.15
CA GLU A 27 21.81 7.11 12.49
C GLU A 27 20.62 7.81 11.83
N TRP A 28 19.73 7.02 11.20
CA TRP A 28 18.49 7.53 10.62
C TRP A 28 17.57 8.14 11.70
N LEU A 29 17.42 7.45 12.84
CA LEU A 29 16.57 7.91 13.94
C LEU A 29 17.12 9.18 14.60
N GLU A 30 18.42 9.23 14.86
CA GLU A 30 19.10 10.40 15.41
C GLU A 30 18.97 11.60 14.46
N GLY A 31 19.23 11.39 13.16
CA GLY A 31 19.05 12.42 12.14
C GLY A 31 17.61 12.91 12.03
N CYS A 32 16.63 12.02 12.15
CA CYS A 32 15.21 12.37 12.15
C CYS A 32 14.84 13.24 13.36
N VAL A 33 15.33 12.91 14.56
CA VAL A 33 15.10 13.70 15.77
C VAL A 33 15.77 15.06 15.65
N ASP A 34 17.03 15.11 15.22
CA ASP A 34 17.78 16.35 15.01
C ASP A 34 17.08 17.27 14.02
N TYR A 35 16.59 16.73 12.89
CA TYR A 35 15.83 17.47 11.90
C TYR A 35 14.55 18.09 12.51
N ILE A 36 13.74 17.28 13.21
CA ILE A 36 12.50 17.74 13.83
C ILE A 36 12.75 18.86 14.86
N LEU A 37 13.76 18.69 15.71
CA LEU A 37 14.10 19.69 16.73
C LEU A 37 14.65 20.97 16.09
N SER A 38 15.44 20.84 15.03
CA SER A 38 16.02 21.97 14.29
C SER A 38 14.95 22.73 13.50
N ASP A 39 14.00 22.05 12.85
CA ASP A 39 12.88 22.69 12.15
C ASP A 39 11.99 23.48 13.11
N ALA A 40 11.68 22.91 14.27
CA ALA A 40 10.92 23.60 15.31
C ALA A 40 11.65 24.87 15.77
N ALA A 41 12.95 24.78 16.04
CA ALA A 41 13.77 25.93 16.44
C ALA A 41 13.85 27.00 15.34
N ALA A 42 14.11 26.61 14.09
CA ALA A 42 14.19 27.51 12.94
C ALA A 42 12.85 28.20 12.64
N SER A 43 11.74 27.49 12.87
CA SER A 43 10.38 28.02 12.73
C SER A 43 9.93 28.87 13.93
N GLY A 44 10.77 29.08 14.95
CA GLY A 44 10.40 29.78 16.18
C GLY A 44 9.32 29.07 17.02
N ARG A 45 9.08 27.78 16.76
CA ARG A 45 8.12 26.95 17.51
C ARG A 45 8.77 26.43 18.79
N PRO A 46 8.01 26.23 19.88
CA PRO A 46 8.54 25.59 21.07
C PRO A 46 8.99 24.16 20.76
N ARG A 47 9.93 23.65 21.55
CA ARG A 47 10.37 22.26 21.47
C ARG A 47 9.15 21.32 21.55
N PRO A 48 9.03 20.33 20.64
CA PRO A 48 7.91 19.39 20.67
C PRO A 48 7.91 18.57 21.96
N SER A 49 6.71 18.29 22.48
CA SER A 49 6.52 17.30 23.54
C SER A 49 6.89 15.90 23.06
N ASP A 50 7.15 14.97 23.97
CA ASP A 50 7.45 13.57 23.62
C ASP A 50 6.38 12.93 22.72
N ARG A 51 5.10 13.23 22.98
CA ARG A 51 3.98 12.74 22.16
C ARG A 51 4.02 13.29 20.74
N GLU A 52 4.33 14.56 20.59
CA GLU A 52 4.43 15.20 19.28
C GLU A 52 5.65 14.70 18.53
N LEU A 53 6.78 14.53 19.21
CA LEU A 53 7.99 13.94 18.64
C LEU A 53 7.73 12.51 18.16
N ILE A 54 7.07 11.66 18.96
CA ILE A 54 6.65 10.31 18.55
C ILE A 54 5.81 10.35 17.29
N LYS A 55 4.80 11.23 17.23
CA LYS A 55 3.93 11.37 16.07
C LYS A 55 4.70 11.77 14.82
N GLN A 56 5.60 12.76 14.94
CA GLN A 56 6.38 13.27 13.82
C GLN A 56 7.42 12.27 13.34
N VAL A 57 8.15 11.61 14.24
CA VAL A 57 9.11 10.54 13.89
C VAL A 57 8.38 9.37 13.22
N ASN A 58 7.21 8.98 13.74
CA ASN A 58 6.40 7.94 13.08
C ASN A 58 5.97 8.37 11.67
N LEU A 59 5.56 9.63 11.49
CA LEU A 59 5.21 10.14 10.17
C LEU A 59 6.41 10.09 9.21
N GLN A 60 7.61 10.47 9.68
CA GLN A 60 8.84 10.36 8.90
C GLN A 60 9.13 8.90 8.52
N LEU A 61 8.95 7.94 9.43
CA LEU A 61 9.12 6.51 9.13
C LEU A 61 8.14 6.03 8.06
N LEU A 62 6.88 6.44 8.12
CA LEU A 62 5.87 6.05 7.14
C LEU A 62 6.21 6.56 5.73
N HIS A 63 6.89 7.70 5.63
CA HIS A 63 7.28 8.34 4.36
C HIS A 63 8.74 8.11 3.96
N SER A 64 9.55 7.41 4.75
CA SER A 64 10.92 7.02 4.40
C SER A 64 10.96 5.67 3.69
N ASP A 65 11.98 5.43 2.86
CA ASP A 65 12.28 4.08 2.41
C ASP A 65 12.74 3.20 3.58
N LEU A 66 12.23 1.96 3.66
CA LEU A 66 12.74 0.99 4.63
C LEU A 66 14.22 0.70 4.37
N ALA A 67 14.72 0.86 3.15
CA ALA A 67 16.15 0.72 2.86
C ALA A 67 17.03 1.74 3.58
N ASP A 68 16.49 2.91 3.92
CA ASP A 68 17.20 3.95 4.66
C ASP A 68 17.00 3.82 6.18
N SER A 69 15.81 3.39 6.59
CA SER A 69 15.39 3.39 7.99
C SER A 69 15.57 2.06 8.72
N ALA A 70 15.75 0.94 8.01
CA ALA A 70 16.04 -0.36 8.59
C ALA A 70 17.53 -0.52 8.90
N GLU A 71 17.84 -1.05 10.08
CA GLU A 71 19.19 -1.48 10.45
C GLU A 71 19.53 -2.85 9.84
N ALA A 72 18.54 -3.76 9.78
CA ALA A 72 18.71 -5.13 9.32
C ALA A 72 17.41 -5.67 8.74
N GLY A 73 17.53 -6.68 7.87
CA GLY A 73 16.40 -7.40 7.29
C GLY A 73 15.62 -8.20 8.34
N VAL A 74 14.31 -8.27 8.14
CA VAL A 74 13.37 -9.01 9.01
C VAL A 74 12.78 -10.22 8.29
N LEU A 75 12.89 -10.28 6.96
CA LEU A 75 12.52 -11.45 6.18
C LEU A 75 13.64 -12.50 6.23
N PRO A 76 13.30 -13.79 6.43
CA PRO A 76 14.26 -14.87 6.24
C PRO A 76 14.85 -14.86 4.82
N PRO A 77 16.14 -15.16 4.63
CA PRO A 77 16.76 -15.16 3.30
C PRO A 77 16.16 -16.23 2.37
N ASP A 78 15.63 -17.31 2.95
CA ASP A 78 14.99 -18.43 2.26
C ASP A 78 13.48 -18.26 2.09
N ILE A 79 12.91 -17.08 2.39
CA ILE A 79 11.45 -16.87 2.49
C ILE A 79 10.66 -17.30 1.24
N LEU A 80 11.27 -17.21 0.06
CA LEU A 80 10.67 -17.59 -1.22
C LEU A 80 10.62 -19.11 -1.44
N ASP A 81 11.50 -19.87 -0.78
CA ASP A 81 11.54 -21.34 -0.88
C ASP A 81 10.66 -22.02 0.18
N ILE A 82 10.15 -21.26 1.15
CA ILE A 82 9.36 -21.79 2.25
C ILE A 82 8.01 -22.33 1.75
N HIS A 83 7.81 -23.63 1.93
CA HIS A 83 6.56 -24.28 1.54
C HIS A 83 5.37 -23.88 2.43
N LYS A 84 5.55 -23.80 3.75
CA LYS A 84 4.51 -23.41 4.71
C LYS A 84 5.10 -22.82 5.97
N LYS A 85 4.77 -21.57 6.31
CA LYS A 85 5.17 -20.89 7.56
C LYS A 85 4.18 -19.77 7.88
N LYS A 86 4.21 -19.25 9.10
CA LYS A 86 3.52 -18.02 9.48
C LYS A 86 4.52 -16.85 9.56
N LEU A 87 4.17 -15.72 8.97
CA LEU A 87 4.94 -14.48 9.04
C LEU A 87 4.36 -13.58 10.14
N GLY A 88 5.22 -13.21 11.09
CA GLY A 88 4.83 -12.46 12.28
C GLY A 88 4.00 -13.27 13.27
N GLU A 89 3.65 -12.62 14.37
CA GLU A 89 2.75 -13.12 15.42
C GLU A 89 1.57 -12.15 15.58
N LYS A 90 0.50 -12.58 16.26
CA LYS A 90 -0.67 -11.72 16.49
C LYS A 90 -0.34 -10.42 17.23
N SER A 91 0.59 -10.48 18.19
CA SER A 91 1.07 -9.35 18.98
C SER A 91 2.36 -8.71 18.44
N LYS A 92 3.09 -9.41 17.56
CA LYS A 92 4.37 -8.95 17.00
C LYS A 92 4.32 -9.01 15.48
N GLY A 93 3.85 -7.94 14.87
CA GLY A 93 3.78 -7.83 13.42
C GLY A 93 5.16 -7.57 12.79
N VAL A 94 5.28 -7.90 11.50
CA VAL A 94 6.43 -7.60 10.64
C VAL A 94 6.11 -6.38 9.80
N LEU A 95 6.91 -5.31 9.94
CA LEU A 95 6.74 -4.08 9.16
C LEU A 95 7.35 -4.28 7.78
N LEU A 96 6.56 -4.08 6.73
CA LEU A 96 6.98 -4.19 5.34
C LEU A 96 6.52 -2.97 4.54
N GLN A 97 7.13 -2.79 3.38
CA GLN A 97 6.86 -1.72 2.43
C GLN A 97 6.30 -2.28 1.13
N VAL A 98 5.21 -1.70 0.64
CA VAL A 98 4.65 -2.01 -0.68
C VAL A 98 5.51 -1.33 -1.74
N VAL A 99 6.19 -2.11 -2.57
CA VAL A 99 7.04 -1.61 -3.66
C VAL A 99 6.45 -1.88 -5.05
N GLY A 100 5.41 -2.72 -5.11
CA GLY A 100 4.64 -2.98 -6.32
C GLY A 100 3.23 -3.47 -5.96
N ILE A 101 2.27 -3.15 -6.82
CA ILE A 101 0.88 -3.60 -6.71
C ILE A 101 0.30 -3.80 -8.10
N MET A 102 -0.43 -4.89 -8.29
CA MET A 102 -1.19 -5.19 -9.51
C MET A 102 -2.39 -6.07 -9.20
N ASP A 103 -3.37 -6.16 -10.11
CA ASP A 103 -4.47 -7.11 -9.98
C ASP A 103 -4.23 -8.32 -10.89
N VAL A 104 -3.98 -9.49 -10.32
CA VAL A 104 -3.72 -10.70 -11.12
C VAL A 104 -4.99 -11.41 -11.56
N GLY A 105 -6.15 -11.08 -10.97
CA GLY A 105 -7.46 -11.59 -11.38
C GLY A 105 -8.04 -10.85 -12.59
N VAL A 106 -7.51 -9.66 -12.89
CA VAL A 106 -7.85 -8.89 -14.09
C VAL A 106 -6.83 -9.16 -15.21
N SER A 107 -7.32 -9.20 -16.45
CA SER A 107 -6.46 -9.36 -17.64
C SER A 107 -5.37 -8.27 -17.69
N ALA A 108 -4.21 -8.61 -18.25
CA ALA A 108 -3.13 -7.65 -18.40
C ALA A 108 -3.52 -6.51 -19.37
N GLN A 109 -4.25 -6.84 -20.44
CA GLN A 109 -4.71 -5.85 -21.42
C GLN A 109 -5.66 -4.83 -20.79
N THR A 110 -6.67 -5.30 -20.05
CA THR A 110 -7.62 -4.41 -19.36
C THR A 110 -6.91 -3.42 -18.43
N GLN A 111 -5.88 -3.86 -17.71
CA GLN A 111 -5.09 -2.96 -16.87
C GLN A 111 -4.24 -1.97 -17.67
N LEU A 112 -3.70 -2.37 -18.82
CA LEU A 112 -3.00 -1.45 -19.73
C LEU A 112 -3.94 -0.40 -20.31
N ASP A 113 -5.17 -0.79 -20.67
CA ASP A 113 -6.19 0.13 -21.18
C ASP A 113 -6.55 1.18 -20.12
N VAL A 114 -6.73 0.76 -18.85
CA VAL A 114 -6.95 1.68 -17.72
C VAL A 114 -5.76 2.62 -17.51
N LEU A 115 -4.53 2.09 -17.60
CA LEU A 115 -3.31 2.88 -17.44
C LEU A 115 -3.21 3.96 -18.53
N ALA A 116 -3.48 3.60 -19.80
CA ALA A 116 -3.50 4.53 -20.92
C ALA A 116 -4.57 5.61 -20.73
N ALA A 117 -5.80 5.22 -20.37
CA ALA A 117 -6.88 6.17 -20.09
C ALA A 117 -6.53 7.16 -18.96
N ARG A 118 -5.80 6.72 -17.92
CA ARG A 118 -5.30 7.62 -16.85
C ARG A 118 -4.24 8.59 -17.36
N GLN A 119 -3.32 8.14 -18.22
CA GLN A 119 -2.29 8.99 -18.81
C GLN A 119 -2.89 10.06 -19.72
N GLU A 120 -3.89 9.68 -20.54
CA GLU A 120 -4.65 10.61 -21.38
C GLU A 120 -5.39 11.66 -20.56
N ALA A 121 -6.08 11.24 -19.49
CA ALA A 121 -6.81 12.14 -18.60
C ALA A 121 -5.90 13.17 -17.91
N ARG A 122 -4.65 12.81 -17.57
CA ARG A 122 -3.65 13.76 -17.02
C ARG A 122 -3.04 14.68 -18.07
N SER A 123 -2.95 14.23 -19.32
CA SER A 123 -2.37 15.00 -20.42
C SER A 123 -3.32 16.06 -20.97
N MET A 124 -4.63 15.90 -20.74
CA MET A 124 -5.65 16.87 -21.13
C MET A 124 -5.65 18.09 -20.20
N PRO A 125 -5.45 19.32 -20.70
CA PRO A 125 -5.59 20.52 -19.88
C PRO A 125 -7.03 20.67 -19.42
N VAL A 126 -7.22 20.87 -18.12
CA VAL A 126 -8.55 21.10 -17.50
C VAL A 126 -9.17 22.36 -18.09
N ALA A 127 -9.98 22.22 -19.14
CA ALA A 127 -10.90 23.27 -19.53
C ALA A 127 -11.85 23.47 -18.35
N ARG A 128 -11.76 24.61 -17.67
CA ARG A 128 -12.70 25.03 -16.64
C ARG A 128 -14.07 25.21 -17.29
N SER A 129 -14.84 24.13 -17.41
CA SER A 129 -16.25 24.21 -17.77
C SER A 129 -17.07 24.43 -16.52
N SER A 130 -17.36 25.70 -16.28
CA SER A 130 -18.44 26.18 -15.45
C SER A 130 -19.74 25.41 -15.71
N GLY A 131 -20.38 24.96 -14.62
CA GLY A 131 -21.82 24.74 -14.46
C GLY A 131 -22.60 24.03 -15.56
N SER A 132 -23.04 22.81 -15.28
CA SER A 132 -24.43 22.41 -15.57
C SER A 132 -24.76 21.16 -14.76
N GLY A 133 -25.65 21.33 -13.78
CA GLY A 133 -26.24 20.20 -13.07
C GLY A 133 -27.12 19.40 -14.03
N THR A 134 -26.99 18.08 -13.99
CA THR A 134 -28.02 17.21 -14.57
C THR A 134 -28.12 15.97 -13.69
N SER A 135 -29.05 16.03 -12.75
CA SER A 135 -29.56 14.90 -11.99
C SER A 135 -30.30 13.93 -12.92
N LEU A 136 -29.97 12.64 -12.84
CA LEU A 136 -30.71 11.53 -13.46
C LEU A 136 -30.77 10.34 -12.47
N PRO A 137 -31.77 9.44 -12.63
CA PRO A 137 -32.69 9.12 -11.55
C PRO A 137 -32.42 7.78 -10.86
N THR A 138 -32.81 7.73 -9.59
CA THR A 138 -32.87 6.53 -8.75
C THR A 138 -33.90 5.55 -9.31
N GLN A 139 -33.44 4.42 -9.87
CA GLN A 139 -34.33 3.31 -10.22
C GLN A 139 -34.36 2.31 -9.05
N VAL A 140 -35.59 2.03 -8.62
CA VAL A 140 -35.93 1.20 -7.46
C VAL A 140 -36.01 -0.24 -7.95
N ASP A 141 -35.03 -1.08 -7.61
CA ASP A 141 -35.09 -2.50 -7.94
C ASP A 141 -35.76 -3.32 -6.83
N ARG A 142 -36.76 -4.06 -7.29
CA ARG A 142 -37.76 -4.82 -6.57
C ARG A 142 -37.17 -6.19 -6.28
N ALA A 143 -37.04 -6.54 -5.00
CA ALA A 143 -36.64 -7.87 -4.56
C ALA A 143 -37.65 -8.93 -5.04
N GLN A 144 -37.15 -9.95 -5.74
CA GLN A 144 -37.81 -11.24 -5.91
C GLN A 144 -36.87 -12.31 -5.39
N ASP A 145 -37.33 -13.00 -4.35
CA ASP A 145 -36.74 -14.22 -3.81
C ASP A 145 -36.86 -15.36 -4.82
N VAL A 146 -35.77 -16.06 -5.11
CA VAL A 146 -35.80 -17.43 -5.64
C VAL A 146 -34.63 -18.21 -5.03
N ASP A 147 -34.95 -19.19 -4.19
CA ASP A 147 -34.04 -20.24 -3.71
C ASP A 147 -33.60 -21.15 -4.88
N GLY A 148 -32.30 -21.44 -4.98
CA GLY A 148 -31.77 -22.36 -6.00
C GLY A 148 -30.27 -22.62 -5.85
N ASP A 149 -29.94 -23.78 -5.31
CA ASP A 149 -28.61 -24.36 -5.09
C ASP A 149 -27.98 -24.85 -6.41
N PHE A 150 -26.89 -24.23 -6.91
CA PHE A 150 -25.74 -24.87 -7.62
C PHE A 150 -24.63 -23.87 -8.03
N ASP A 151 -23.39 -24.20 -7.69
CA ASP A 151 -22.21 -23.33 -7.53
C ASP A 151 -21.38 -23.12 -8.83
N GLY A 152 -21.98 -22.53 -9.88
CA GLY A 152 -21.32 -22.42 -11.21
C GLY A 152 -21.58 -21.18 -12.07
N GLU A 153 -22.46 -20.24 -11.69
CA GLU A 153 -22.90 -19.13 -12.56
C GLU A 153 -22.24 -17.76 -12.25
N ASP A 154 -21.53 -17.62 -11.14
CA ASP A 154 -21.04 -16.31 -10.65
C ASP A 154 -19.94 -15.67 -11.50
N HIS A 155 -19.14 -16.46 -12.23
CA HIS A 155 -17.99 -15.93 -12.96
C HIS A 155 -18.37 -15.06 -14.16
N MET A 156 -19.46 -15.38 -14.87
CA MET A 156 -19.92 -14.60 -16.02
C MET A 156 -20.53 -13.27 -15.59
N ALA A 157 -21.30 -13.28 -14.49
CA ALA A 157 -21.88 -12.07 -13.93
C ALA A 157 -20.81 -11.09 -13.42
N ALA A 158 -19.79 -11.60 -12.71
CA ALA A 158 -18.68 -10.80 -12.22
C ALA A 158 -17.87 -10.15 -13.37
N PHE A 159 -17.66 -10.89 -14.46
CA PHE A 159 -16.98 -10.38 -15.66
C PHE A 159 -17.80 -9.27 -16.34
N GLN A 160 -19.09 -9.49 -16.60
CA GLN A 160 -19.96 -8.49 -17.22
C GLN A 160 -20.08 -7.21 -16.38
N ALA A 161 -20.18 -7.34 -15.05
CA ALA A 161 -20.21 -6.20 -14.14
C ALA A 161 -18.90 -5.39 -14.19
N ALA A 162 -17.75 -6.07 -14.30
CA ALA A 162 -16.45 -5.40 -14.45
C ALA A 162 -16.34 -4.65 -15.78
N GLU A 163 -16.80 -5.23 -16.90
CA GLU A 163 -16.80 -4.56 -18.21
C GLU A 163 -17.73 -3.33 -18.23
N ALA A 164 -18.96 -3.46 -17.72
CA ALA A 164 -19.90 -2.34 -17.63
C ALA A 164 -19.36 -1.20 -16.76
N SER A 165 -18.69 -1.54 -15.65
CA SER A 165 -18.04 -0.56 -14.78
C SER A 165 -16.88 0.15 -15.48
N LEU A 166 -16.07 -0.57 -16.26
CA LEU A 166 -14.96 -0.01 -17.01
C LEU A 166 -15.43 0.92 -18.13
N ALA A 167 -16.51 0.56 -18.83
CA ALA A 167 -17.13 1.42 -19.83
C ALA A 167 -17.64 2.74 -19.21
N ALA A 168 -18.18 2.68 -17.99
CA ALA A 168 -18.63 3.88 -17.27
C ALA A 168 -17.48 4.71 -16.68
N ASN A 169 -16.39 4.06 -16.24
CA ASN A 169 -15.24 4.71 -15.59
C ASN A 169 -13.92 4.08 -16.07
N PRO A 170 -13.39 4.50 -17.25
CA PRO A 170 -12.21 3.87 -17.86
C PRO A 170 -10.90 4.11 -17.07
N THR A 171 -10.92 5.03 -16.11
CA THR A 171 -9.76 5.37 -15.26
C THR A 171 -9.75 4.61 -13.93
N VAL A 172 -10.70 3.70 -13.69
CA VAL A 172 -10.79 2.91 -12.46
C VAL A 172 -10.30 1.51 -12.73
N TYR A 173 -9.28 1.07 -12.00
CA TYR A 173 -8.84 -0.32 -12.05
C TYR A 173 -9.95 -1.22 -11.49
N PRO A 174 -10.44 -2.20 -12.27
CA PRO A 174 -11.30 -3.23 -11.72
C PRO A 174 -10.51 -4.03 -10.68
N ARG A 175 -11.21 -4.55 -9.68
CA ARG A 175 -10.61 -5.26 -8.54
C ARG A 175 -11.11 -6.70 -8.50
N SER A 176 -10.20 -7.65 -8.48
CA SER A 176 -10.44 -9.08 -8.35
C SER A 176 -9.48 -9.70 -7.33
N LEU A 177 -8.19 -9.77 -7.65
CA LEU A 177 -7.17 -10.41 -6.79
C LEU A 177 -5.90 -9.57 -6.79
N LEU A 178 -5.71 -8.76 -5.75
CA LEU A 178 -4.50 -7.95 -5.62
C LEU A 178 -3.28 -8.83 -5.34
N ARG A 179 -2.20 -8.57 -6.07
CA ARG A 179 -0.84 -9.03 -5.79
C ARG A 179 0.02 -7.83 -5.43
N LEU A 180 0.62 -7.86 -4.26
CA LEU A 180 1.64 -6.92 -3.80
C LEU A 180 3.03 -7.53 -3.94
N HIS A 181 4.02 -6.68 -4.11
CA HIS A 181 5.42 -6.99 -3.83
C HIS A 181 5.84 -6.22 -2.58
N LEU A 182 6.27 -6.97 -1.56
CA LEU A 182 6.64 -6.43 -0.26
C LEU A 182 8.16 -6.52 -0.05
N SER A 183 8.75 -5.43 0.45
CA SER A 183 10.16 -5.36 0.84
C SER A 183 10.28 -5.06 2.33
N ASP A 184 11.32 -5.57 2.97
CA ASP A 184 11.74 -5.15 4.32
C ASP A 184 12.82 -4.06 4.32
N GLY A 185 13.24 -3.61 3.14
CA GLY A 185 14.28 -2.60 2.94
C GLY A 185 15.71 -3.14 3.01
N HIS A 186 15.95 -4.42 3.29
CA HIS A 186 17.32 -4.89 3.45
C HIS A 186 17.92 -5.48 2.18
N ASN A 187 17.12 -6.20 1.41
CA ASN A 187 17.56 -6.84 0.17
C ASN A 187 16.63 -6.45 -0.98
N ASP A 188 17.11 -5.59 -1.86
CA ASP A 188 16.36 -5.09 -3.02
C ASP A 188 15.97 -6.19 -4.01
N GLU A 189 16.71 -7.31 -4.03
CA GLU A 189 16.41 -8.46 -4.89
C GLU A 189 15.36 -9.40 -4.26
N LEU A 190 15.14 -9.33 -2.94
CA LEU A 190 14.22 -10.19 -2.21
C LEU A 190 12.86 -9.53 -2.00
N LEU A 191 12.01 -9.60 -3.02
CA LEU A 191 10.63 -9.12 -2.95
C LEU A 191 9.67 -10.27 -2.63
N LEU A 192 8.99 -10.18 -1.48
CA LEU A 192 7.99 -11.16 -1.07
C LEU A 192 6.66 -10.92 -1.82
N PRO A 193 6.23 -11.83 -2.71
CA PRO A 193 4.92 -11.72 -3.33
C PRO A 193 3.83 -12.00 -2.29
N ALA A 194 2.85 -11.10 -2.20
CA ALA A 194 1.71 -11.25 -1.31
C ALA A 194 0.40 -11.16 -2.09
N PHE A 195 -0.53 -12.08 -1.84
CA PHE A 195 -1.82 -12.14 -2.51
C PHE A 195 -2.93 -11.83 -1.52
N GLU A 196 -3.89 -11.03 -1.96
CA GLU A 196 -5.14 -10.78 -1.26
C GLU A 196 -6.03 -12.03 -1.31
N HIS A 197 -5.78 -12.99 -0.42
CA HIS A 197 -6.58 -14.22 -0.36
C HIS A 197 -8.05 -13.93 0.02
N THR A 198 -8.29 -12.90 0.82
CA THR A 198 -9.63 -12.41 1.15
C THR A 198 -9.59 -10.89 1.13
N ARG A 199 -10.66 -10.25 0.64
CA ARG A 199 -10.73 -8.80 0.41
C ARG A 199 -10.37 -7.97 1.65
N ILE A 200 -9.43 -7.05 1.50
CA ILE A 200 -8.92 -6.10 2.50
C ILE A 200 -9.26 -4.68 2.03
N GLU A 201 -10.26 -4.05 2.65
CA GLU A 201 -10.73 -2.72 2.19
C GLU A 201 -9.67 -1.61 2.27
N GLY A 202 -8.62 -1.79 3.08
CA GLY A 202 -7.49 -0.85 3.15
C GLY A 202 -6.50 -0.94 1.98
N LEU A 203 -6.67 -1.90 1.06
CA LEU A 203 -5.81 -2.09 -0.10
C LEU A 203 -6.59 -1.88 -1.40
N SER A 204 -6.03 -1.11 -2.34
CA SER A 204 -6.66 -0.85 -3.64
C SER A 204 -5.66 -0.25 -4.64
N MET A 205 -5.79 -0.60 -5.92
CA MET A 205 -5.17 0.14 -7.03
C MET A 205 -5.99 1.37 -7.45
N GLY A 206 -7.29 1.37 -7.13
CA GLY A 206 -8.25 2.41 -7.45
C GLY A 206 -8.33 3.52 -6.40
N GLY A 207 -8.64 4.73 -6.87
CA GLY A 207 -8.82 5.96 -6.08
C GLY A 207 -8.45 7.19 -6.92
N LYS A 208 -9.21 8.29 -6.79
CA LYS A 208 -8.83 9.61 -7.33
C LYS A 208 -7.96 10.32 -6.29
N GLU A 209 -6.89 10.99 -6.74
CA GLU A 209 -5.91 11.67 -5.88
C GLU A 209 -6.54 12.67 -4.89
N GLU A 210 -7.67 13.30 -5.25
CA GLU A 210 -8.27 14.37 -4.44
C GLU A 210 -9.42 13.95 -3.51
N GLU A 211 -10.10 12.81 -3.75
CA GLU A 211 -11.31 12.45 -2.98
C GLU A 211 -11.24 11.07 -2.31
N ASP A 212 -10.42 10.15 -2.83
CA ASP A 212 -10.44 8.76 -2.38
C ASP A 212 -9.10 8.40 -1.74
N LYS A 213 -9.05 8.47 -0.41
CA LYS A 213 -7.97 7.93 0.47
C LYS A 213 -7.78 6.41 0.36
N ARG A 214 -8.14 5.80 -0.76
CA ARG A 214 -8.26 4.36 -0.94
C ARG A 214 -7.15 3.76 -1.78
N ARG A 215 -6.45 4.53 -2.63
CA ARG A 215 -5.31 3.99 -3.40
C ARG A 215 -4.15 3.67 -2.46
N THR A 216 -3.66 2.44 -2.54
CA THR A 216 -2.39 2.04 -1.95
C THR A 216 -1.26 2.62 -2.77
N LEU A 217 -0.59 3.64 -2.22
CA LEU A 217 0.59 4.24 -2.83
C LEU A 217 1.81 3.35 -2.61
N LEU A 218 2.74 3.37 -3.54
CA LEU A 218 4.05 2.75 -3.38
C LEU A 218 4.84 3.47 -2.29
N GLY A 219 5.58 2.68 -1.52
CA GLY A 219 6.17 3.10 -0.25
C GLY A 219 5.22 2.96 0.95
N CYS A 220 3.93 2.65 0.74
CA CYS A 220 2.99 2.40 1.83
C CYS A 220 3.52 1.31 2.77
N LYS A 221 3.46 1.59 4.07
CA LYS A 221 3.86 0.67 5.12
C LYS A 221 2.67 -0.19 5.53
N VAL A 222 2.93 -1.48 5.66
CA VAL A 222 1.96 -2.47 6.14
C VAL A 222 2.57 -3.28 7.27
N LEU A 223 1.77 -3.58 8.28
CA LEU A 223 2.18 -4.44 9.39
C LEU A 223 1.49 -5.80 9.24
N ILE A 224 2.28 -6.84 8.98
CA ILE A 224 1.81 -8.20 8.77
C ILE A 224 1.79 -8.97 10.09
N LYS A 225 0.64 -9.56 10.44
CA LYS A 225 0.38 -10.26 11.70
C LYS A 225 -0.16 -11.66 11.43
N ASP A 226 0.62 -12.68 11.78
CA ASP A 226 0.20 -14.09 11.74
C ASP A 226 -0.34 -14.53 10.36
N ALA A 227 0.25 -14.04 9.28
CA ALA A 227 -0.16 -14.35 7.90
C ALA A 227 0.54 -15.61 7.38
N GLU A 228 -0.15 -16.41 6.57
CA GLU A 228 0.39 -17.68 6.08
C GLU A 228 1.26 -17.46 4.83
N ILE A 229 2.46 -18.02 4.83
CA ILE A 229 3.29 -18.18 3.64
C ILE A 229 3.05 -19.58 3.08
N ARG A 230 2.78 -19.67 1.79
CA ARG A 230 2.72 -20.91 1.04
C ARG A 230 3.56 -20.81 -0.23
N ARG A 231 4.54 -21.70 -0.38
CA ARG A 231 5.42 -21.77 -1.57
C ARG A 231 6.00 -20.39 -1.93
N GLY A 232 6.55 -19.70 -0.94
CA GLY A 232 7.13 -18.37 -1.10
C GLY A 232 6.14 -17.22 -1.25
N GLN A 233 4.83 -17.47 -1.14
CA GLN A 233 3.79 -16.46 -1.33
C GLN A 233 3.06 -16.20 -0.03
N LEU A 234 2.91 -14.93 0.32
CA LEU A 234 2.17 -14.51 1.50
C LEU A 234 0.67 -14.41 1.18
N LEU A 235 -0.18 -15.06 1.96
CA LEU A 235 -1.62 -15.07 1.79
C LEU A 235 -2.26 -14.13 2.81
N LEU A 236 -2.73 -12.98 2.34
CA LEU A 236 -3.26 -11.91 3.17
C LEU A 236 -4.77 -12.06 3.37
N ARG A 237 -5.22 -11.89 4.61
CA ARG A 237 -6.65 -11.84 4.98
C ARG A 237 -6.93 -10.65 5.90
N PRO A 238 -8.20 -10.22 6.04
CA PRO A 238 -8.59 -9.26 7.06
C PRO A 238 -8.10 -9.64 8.46
N GLY A 239 -7.63 -8.64 9.21
CA GLY A 239 -7.08 -8.83 10.56
C GLY A 239 -5.62 -9.30 10.61
N GLN A 240 -5.06 -9.81 9.51
CA GLN A 240 -3.63 -10.16 9.40
C GLN A 240 -2.78 -9.03 8.80
N VAL A 241 -3.41 -7.98 8.30
CA VAL A 241 -2.75 -6.83 7.71
C VAL A 241 -3.31 -5.57 8.33
N GLU A 242 -2.41 -4.72 8.82
CA GLU A 242 -2.73 -3.37 9.24
C GLU A 242 -2.04 -2.40 8.26
N VAL A 243 -2.84 -1.67 7.48
CA VAL A 243 -2.34 -0.68 6.52
C VAL A 243 -2.03 0.60 7.28
N LEU A 244 -0.75 0.99 7.33
CA LEU A 244 -0.30 2.15 8.07
C LEU A 244 -0.27 3.42 7.20
N GLY A 245 -0.28 3.24 5.87
CA GLY A 245 -0.22 4.33 4.91
C GLY A 245 1.22 4.78 4.66
N GLY A 246 1.39 6.05 4.30
CA GLY A 246 2.65 6.58 3.80
C GLY A 246 2.83 6.33 2.31
N SER A 247 3.82 7.01 1.75
CA SER A 247 4.20 6.91 0.34
C SER A 247 5.63 7.40 0.18
N ILE A 248 6.31 6.90 -0.84
CA ILE A 248 7.65 7.34 -1.23
C ILE A 248 7.55 7.92 -2.64
N PRO A 249 7.76 9.24 -2.81
CA PRO A 249 7.60 9.91 -4.10
C PRO A 249 8.39 9.25 -5.24
N GLU A 250 9.61 8.80 -4.96
CA GLU A 250 10.50 8.16 -5.93
C GLU A 250 9.95 6.81 -6.41
N LEU A 251 9.36 6.03 -5.51
CA LEU A 251 8.68 4.78 -5.87
C LEU A 251 7.40 5.05 -6.63
N GLU A 252 6.59 6.02 -6.20
CA GLU A 252 5.36 6.41 -6.91
C GLU A 252 5.66 6.88 -8.33
N HIS A 253 6.71 7.68 -8.53
CA HIS A 253 7.14 8.14 -9.85
C HIS A 253 7.49 6.98 -10.78
N ARG A 254 8.08 5.90 -10.25
CA ARG A 254 8.42 4.68 -11.00
C ARG A 254 7.27 3.67 -11.08
N GLY A 255 6.20 3.86 -10.32
CA GLY A 255 5.16 2.86 -10.13
C GLY A 255 4.42 2.49 -11.40
N GLU A 256 4.13 3.46 -12.26
CA GLU A 256 3.49 3.19 -13.56
C GLU A 256 4.39 2.37 -14.48
N TYR A 257 5.68 2.71 -14.55
CA TYR A 257 6.65 1.95 -15.33
C TYR A 257 6.76 0.49 -14.84
N ILE A 258 6.81 0.29 -13.51
CA ILE A 258 6.88 -1.05 -12.90
C ILE A 258 5.61 -1.84 -13.22
N LEU A 259 4.43 -1.22 -13.08
CA LEU A 259 3.15 -1.83 -13.40
C LEU A 259 3.08 -2.20 -14.89
N GLU A 260 3.34 -1.25 -15.78
CA GLU A 260 3.31 -1.46 -17.23
C GLU A 260 4.26 -2.58 -17.67
N SER A 261 5.50 -2.56 -17.19
CA SER A 261 6.50 -3.60 -17.49
C SER A 261 6.03 -4.98 -17.01
N SER A 262 5.44 -5.05 -15.82
CA SER A 262 4.89 -6.29 -15.26
C SER A 262 3.67 -6.80 -16.04
N LEU A 263 2.82 -5.90 -16.55
CA LEU A 263 1.67 -6.25 -17.37
C LEU A 263 2.09 -6.75 -18.76
N ARG A 264 3.07 -6.11 -19.40
CA ARG A 264 3.61 -6.54 -20.69
C ARG A 264 4.24 -7.93 -20.58
N LEU A 265 5.02 -8.19 -19.53
CA LEU A 265 5.61 -9.51 -19.27
C LEU A 265 4.53 -10.61 -19.11
N ARG A 266 3.33 -10.28 -18.63
CA ARG A 266 2.20 -11.23 -18.55
C ARG A 266 1.55 -11.53 -19.90
N GLN A 267 1.72 -10.68 -20.91
CA GLN A 267 1.14 -10.89 -22.24
C GLN A 267 1.97 -11.82 -23.13
N GLY A 268 3.27 -11.98 -22.84
CA GLY A 268 4.22 -12.77 -23.64
C GLY A 268 5.33 -11.91 -24.21
#